data_AF-A0A815SB32-F1
#
_entry.id   AF-A0A815SB32-F1
#
_cell.length_a   1.000
_cell.length_b   1.000
_cell.length_c   1.000
_cell.angle_alpha   90.00
_cell.angle_beta   90.00
_cell.angle_gamma   90.00
#
_symmetry.space_group_name_H-M   'P 1'
#
loop_
_entity.id
_entity.type
_entity.pdbx_description
1 polymer ?
#
loop_
_entity_poly.entity_id
_entity_poly.type
_entity_poly.pdbx_seq_one_letter_code
_entity_poly.pdbx_strand_id
1 'polypeptide(L)'
;KPHGVNISSLPTIYRRNRQYPLWLSPRGGGLDCHRTWEALYLDIIPIVWHSTLDSLYTNLPVIIINDWSEVNEEFLRNKLHEIAKKKAQQPSVYQYEKLRNAYWREMIIKKSRYALNKKNIQRNRCWRAKTIRSK
;
A
#
# COMPACT_ATOMS: atom_id res chain seq x y z
N LYS A 1 -11.54 14.77 28.29
CA LYS A 1 -11.98 13.59 27.50
C LYS A 1 -10.74 13.02 26.84
N PRO A 2 -10.42 11.72 26.97
CA PRO A 2 -9.33 11.17 26.18
C PRO A 2 -9.65 11.39 24.70
N HIS A 3 -8.78 12.10 24.01
CA HIS A 3 -8.90 12.33 22.57
C HIS A 3 -8.31 11.10 21.88
N GLY A 4 -9.15 10.29 21.24
CA GLY A 4 -8.71 9.13 20.46
C GLY A 4 -9.45 7.82 20.77
N VAL A 5 -9.22 6.82 19.93
CA VAL A 5 -9.75 5.46 20.11
C VAL A 5 -8.94 4.74 21.19
N ASN A 6 -9.61 4.10 22.15
CA ASN A 6 -8.93 3.29 23.15
C ASN A 6 -8.41 1.99 22.50
N ILE A 7 -7.11 1.72 22.60
CA ILE A 7 -6.45 0.54 22.02
C ILE A 7 -7.11 -0.76 22.49
N SER A 8 -7.57 -0.83 23.75
CA SER A 8 -8.25 -2.03 24.28
C SER A 8 -9.57 -2.35 23.56
N SER A 9 -10.18 -1.36 22.90
CA SER A 9 -11.42 -1.52 22.14
C SER A 9 -11.22 -1.91 20.67
N LEU A 10 -9.98 -1.88 20.14
CA LEU A 10 -9.69 -2.18 18.74
C LEU A 10 -10.19 -3.56 18.29
N PRO A 11 -10.02 -4.66 19.06
CA PRO A 11 -10.51 -5.97 18.63
C PRO A 11 -12.02 -5.97 18.36
N THR A 12 -12.79 -5.26 19.19
CA THR A 12 -14.24 -5.11 19.04
C THR A 12 -14.59 -4.30 17.79
N ILE A 13 -13.86 -3.21 17.54
CA ILE A 13 -14.04 -2.37 16.35
C ILE A 13 -13.76 -3.17 15.08
N TYR A 14 -12.65 -3.90 15.03
CA TYR A 14 -12.27 -4.72 13.87
C TYR A 14 -13.28 -5.85 13.64
N ARG A 15 -13.73 -6.53 14.70
CA ARG A 15 -14.76 -7.58 14.60
C ARG A 15 -16.07 -7.05 14.02
N ARG A 16 -16.47 -5.84 14.43
CA ARG A 16 -17.66 -5.17 13.90
C ARG A 16 -17.48 -4.77 12.44
N ASN A 17 -16.36 -4.14 12.11
CA ASN A 17 -16.15 -3.57 10.78
C ASN A 17 -15.93 -4.66 9.70
N ARG A 18 -15.37 -5.82 10.07
CA ARG A 18 -15.19 -6.97 9.16
C ARG A 18 -16.50 -7.55 8.60
N GLN A 19 -17.65 -7.17 9.16
CA GLN A 19 -18.96 -7.54 8.62
C GLN A 19 -19.32 -6.76 7.35
N TYR A 20 -18.58 -5.70 7.04
CA TYR A 20 -18.82 -4.82 5.90
C TYR A 20 -17.69 -4.96 4.87
N PRO A 21 -18.01 -4.96 3.56
CA PRO A 21 -16.99 -5.08 2.51
C PRO A 21 -16.23 -3.76 2.26
N LEU A 22 -16.73 -2.64 2.78
CA LEU A 22 -16.21 -1.29 2.54
C LEU A 22 -15.91 -0.59 3.86
N TRP A 23 -14.84 0.21 3.89
CA TRP A 23 -14.51 1.08 5.03
C TRP A 23 -14.12 2.47 4.57
N LEU A 24 -14.82 3.49 5.06
CA LEU A 24 -14.44 4.89 4.85
C LEU A 24 -13.10 5.20 5.52
N SER A 25 -12.14 5.68 4.73
CA SER A 25 -10.85 6.17 5.22
C SER A 25 -10.59 7.60 4.71
N PRO A 26 -11.39 8.58 5.19
CA PRO A 26 -11.15 9.98 4.87
C PRO A 26 -9.81 10.44 5.46
N ARG A 27 -9.27 11.49 4.83
CA ARG A 27 -8.08 12.20 5.33
C ARG A 27 -8.32 12.66 6.77
N GLY A 28 -7.27 12.52 7.60
CA GLY A 28 -7.27 12.96 8.98
C GLY A 28 -6.51 14.28 9.12
N GLY A 29 -5.63 14.36 10.13
CA GLY A 29 -4.65 15.45 10.23
C GLY A 29 -3.55 15.43 9.16
N GLY A 30 -3.49 14.38 8.33
CA GLY A 30 -2.57 14.22 7.21
C GLY A 30 -3.26 13.64 5.97
N LEU A 31 -2.50 13.50 4.88
CA LEU A 31 -2.99 12.93 3.62
C LEU A 31 -3.29 11.44 3.74
N ASP A 32 -2.48 10.70 4.50
CA ASP A 32 -2.68 9.29 4.78
C ASP A 32 -3.48 9.07 6.08
N CYS A 33 -4.07 7.88 6.18
CA CYS A 33 -4.77 7.45 7.37
C CYS A 33 -4.42 6.00 7.71
N HIS A 34 -4.18 5.72 8.99
CA HIS A 34 -3.97 4.36 9.50
C HIS A 34 -5.12 3.42 9.15
N ARG A 35 -6.36 3.93 9.13
CA ARG A 35 -7.58 3.18 8.78
C ARG A 35 -7.51 2.54 7.39
N THR A 36 -6.82 3.18 6.43
CA THR A 36 -6.66 2.63 5.08
C THR A 36 -5.92 1.31 5.13
N TRP A 37 -4.82 1.26 5.87
CA TRP A 37 -3.99 0.06 6.00
C TRP A 37 -4.65 -0.99 6.89
N GLU A 38 -5.29 -0.58 7.99
CA GLU A 38 -6.09 -1.46 8.84
C GLU A 38 -7.20 -2.17 8.04
N ALA A 39 -7.94 -1.44 7.21
CA ALA A 39 -8.97 -2.02 6.34
C ALA A 39 -8.39 -3.09 5.42
N LEU A 40 -7.26 -2.79 4.74
CA LEU A 40 -6.60 -3.74 3.85
C LEU A 40 -6.12 -5.00 4.60
N TYR A 41 -5.61 -4.87 5.83
CA TYR A 41 -5.25 -6.04 6.65
C TYR A 41 -6.45 -6.90 7.04
N LEU A 42 -7.65 -6.31 7.13
CA LEU A 42 -8.88 -7.03 7.44
C LEU A 42 -9.62 -7.57 6.18
N ASP A 43 -9.01 -7.46 4.99
CA ASP A 43 -9.62 -7.76 3.68
C ASP A 43 -10.90 -6.93 3.41
N ILE A 44 -10.91 -5.69 3.91
CA ILE A 44 -11.96 -4.70 3.68
C ILE A 44 -11.43 -3.67 2.68
N ILE A 45 -12.25 -3.26 1.71
CA ILE A 45 -11.87 -2.31 0.67
C ILE A 45 -12.00 -0.87 1.21
N PRO A 46 -10.90 -0.11 1.40
CA PRO A 46 -11.01 1.26 1.87
C PRO A 46 -11.47 2.20 0.75
N ILE A 47 -12.25 3.22 1.14
CA ILE A 47 -12.63 4.35 0.30
C ILE A 47 -11.80 5.56 0.74
N VAL A 48 -10.96 6.07 -0.15
CA VAL A 48 -10.00 7.15 0.12
C VAL A 48 -10.20 8.31 -0.84
N TRP A 49 -9.80 9.51 -0.40
CA TRP A 49 -9.79 10.70 -1.25
C TRP A 49 -8.55 10.70 -2.14
N HIS A 50 -8.73 10.93 -3.45
CA HIS A 50 -7.69 11.22 -4.43
C HIS A 50 -6.64 12.18 -3.86
N SER A 51 -5.36 11.83 -3.97
CA SER A 51 -4.23 12.64 -3.49
C SER A 51 -2.92 12.29 -4.22
N THR A 52 -1.83 12.94 -3.82
CA THR A 52 -0.48 12.55 -4.26
C THR A 52 -0.07 11.14 -3.81
N LEU A 53 -0.83 10.51 -2.89
CA LEU A 53 -0.58 9.17 -2.39
C LEU A 53 -1.19 8.05 -3.25
N ASP A 54 -1.96 8.37 -4.30
CA ASP A 54 -2.63 7.37 -5.15
C ASP A 54 -1.69 6.30 -5.71
N SER A 55 -0.45 6.69 -6.01
CA SER A 55 0.59 5.77 -6.48
C SER A 55 0.94 4.67 -5.46
N LEU A 56 0.72 4.90 -4.16
CA LEU A 56 0.89 3.88 -3.13
C LEU A 56 -0.15 2.77 -3.26
N TYR A 57 -1.38 3.14 -3.64
CA TYR A 57 -2.54 2.25 -3.76
C TYR A 57 -2.62 1.51 -5.10
N THR A 58 -1.71 1.77 -6.03
CA THR A 58 -1.66 1.06 -7.31
C THR A 58 -1.61 -0.46 -7.08
N ASN A 59 -2.46 -1.22 -7.77
CA ASN A 59 -2.59 -2.68 -7.60
C ASN A 59 -2.97 -3.12 -6.17
N LEU A 60 -3.65 -2.27 -5.40
CA LEU A 60 -4.35 -2.65 -4.18
C LEU A 60 -5.86 -2.45 -4.36
N PRO A 61 -6.70 -3.21 -3.65
CA PRO A 61 -8.14 -3.06 -3.74
C PRO A 61 -8.59 -1.84 -2.92
N VAL A 62 -8.46 -0.65 -3.51
CA VAL A 62 -8.80 0.65 -2.91
C VAL A 62 -9.72 1.41 -3.84
N ILE A 63 -10.78 2.00 -3.30
CA ILE A 63 -11.66 2.91 -4.05
C ILE A 63 -11.17 4.33 -3.81
N ILE A 64 -10.73 4.99 -4.87
CA ILE A 64 -10.29 6.38 -4.84
C ILE A 64 -11.42 7.25 -5.40
N ILE A 65 -11.84 8.26 -4.65
CA ILE A 65 -12.88 9.23 -5.02
C ILE A 65 -12.29 10.65 -5.09
N ASN A 66 -12.86 11.53 -5.93
CA ASN A 66 -12.46 12.93 -5.96
C ASN A 66 -13.30 13.79 -5.02
N ASP A 67 -14.55 13.41 -4.79
CA ASP A 67 -15.49 14.09 -3.91
C ASP A 67 -16.46 13.11 -3.23
N TRP A 68 -16.90 13.43 -2.00
CA TRP A 68 -17.86 12.59 -1.27
C TRP A 68 -19.25 12.55 -1.89
N SER A 69 -19.62 13.55 -2.69
CA SER A 69 -20.87 13.57 -3.45
C SER A 69 -20.97 12.47 -4.50
N GLU A 70 -19.85 11.90 -4.94
CA GLU A 70 -19.81 10.73 -5.83
C GLU A 70 -20.30 9.45 -5.12
N VAL A 71 -20.24 9.42 -3.79
CA VAL A 71 -20.50 8.23 -3.00
C VAL A 71 -22.00 8.06 -2.80
N ASN A 72 -22.60 7.22 -3.64
CA ASN A 72 -23.96 6.73 -3.51
C ASN A 72 -24.00 5.19 -3.63
N GLU A 73 -25.16 4.60 -3.37
CA GLU A 73 -25.33 3.14 -3.35
C GLU A 73 -24.96 2.49 -4.69
N GLU A 74 -25.41 3.07 -5.81
CA GLU A 74 -25.14 2.56 -7.15
C GLU A 74 -23.64 2.57 -7.46
N PHE A 75 -22.98 3.71 -7.19
CA PHE A 75 -21.53 3.86 -7.35
C PHE A 75 -20.76 2.79 -6.56
N LEU A 76 -21.12 2.59 -5.28
CA LEU A 76 -20.45 1.61 -4.42
C LEU A 76 -20.66 0.17 -4.88
N ARG A 77 -21.89 -0.19 -5.28
CA ARG A 77 -22.20 -1.51 -5.84
C ARG A 77 -21.40 -1.77 -7.11
N ASN A 78 -21.32 -0.79 -8.01
CA ASN A 78 -20.55 -0.88 -9.24
C ASN A 78 -19.05 -1.08 -8.95
N LYS A 79 -18.49 -0.34 -8.00
CA LYS A 79 -17.08 -0.49 -7.59
C LYS A 79 -16.79 -1.86 -6.96
N LEU A 80 -17.68 -2.36 -6.11
CA LEU A 80 -17.56 -3.71 -5.55
C LEU A 80 -17.57 -4.78 -6.64
N HIS A 81 -18.50 -4.68 -7.61
CA HIS A 81 -18.54 -5.58 -8.75
C HIS A 81 -17.26 -5.52 -9.60
N GLU A 82 -16.73 -4.32 -9.85
CA GLU A 82 -15.47 -4.12 -10.60
C GLU A 82 -14.30 -4.83 -9.91
N ILE A 83 -14.15 -4.63 -8.59
CA ILE A 83 -13.08 -5.22 -7.78
C ILE A 83 -13.22 -6.75 -7.73
N ALA A 84 -14.44 -7.26 -7.52
CA ALA A 84 -14.72 -8.70 -7.47
C ALA A 84 -14.44 -9.36 -8.82
N LYS A 85 -14.87 -8.75 -9.92
CA LYS A 85 -14.61 -9.22 -11.29
C LYS A 85 -13.12 -9.28 -11.59
N LYS A 86 -12.36 -8.23 -11.24
CA LYS A 86 -10.90 -8.21 -11.38
C LYS A 86 -10.23 -9.34 -10.59
N LYS A 87 -10.64 -9.55 -9.34
CA LYS A 87 -10.14 -10.65 -8.48
C LYS A 87 -10.45 -12.03 -9.07
N ALA A 88 -11.64 -12.21 -9.64
CA ALA A 88 -12.05 -13.48 -10.26
C ALA A 88 -11.31 -13.79 -11.56
N GLN A 89 -11.07 -12.77 -12.39
CA GLN A 89 -10.35 -12.93 -13.66
C GLN A 89 -8.86 -13.22 -13.44
N GLN A 90 -8.24 -12.60 -12.43
CA GLN A 90 -6.82 -12.74 -12.14
C GLN A 90 -6.62 -12.82 -10.61
N PRO A 91 -6.48 -14.03 -10.04
CA PRO A 91 -6.34 -14.22 -8.59
C PRO A 91 -5.16 -13.46 -7.95
N SER A 92 -4.11 -13.17 -8.73
CA SER A 92 -2.89 -12.45 -8.31
C SER A 92 -2.85 -10.98 -8.76
N VAL A 93 -3.99 -10.40 -9.14
CA VAL A 93 -4.06 -8.99 -9.62
C VAL A 93 -3.61 -7.98 -8.55
N TYR A 94 -3.86 -8.28 -7.27
CA TYR A 94 -3.55 -7.38 -6.16
C TYR A 94 -2.20 -7.72 -5.50
N GLN A 95 -1.37 -6.70 -5.32
CA GLN A 95 -0.03 -6.80 -4.75
C GLN A 95 -0.05 -6.61 -3.23
N TYR A 96 -0.62 -7.58 -2.52
CA TYR A 96 -0.71 -7.54 -1.05
C TYR A 96 0.66 -7.54 -0.33
N GLU A 97 1.77 -7.85 -1.02
CA GLU A 97 3.13 -7.68 -0.45
C GLU A 97 3.41 -6.24 -0.03
N LYS A 98 2.74 -5.25 -0.63
CA LYS A 98 2.79 -3.84 -0.20
C LYS A 98 2.31 -3.62 1.23
N LEU A 99 1.56 -4.55 1.82
CA LEU A 99 1.16 -4.49 3.23
C LEU A 99 2.28 -4.90 4.17
N ARG A 100 3.41 -5.40 3.68
CA ARG A 100 4.51 -5.85 4.53
C ARG A 100 5.61 -4.79 4.59
N ASN A 101 6.12 -4.56 5.79
CA ASN A 101 7.27 -3.68 6.01
C ASN A 101 8.50 -4.09 5.17
N ALA A 102 8.66 -5.40 4.90
CA ALA A 102 9.75 -5.94 4.09
C ALA A 102 9.78 -5.35 2.68
N TYR A 103 8.63 -5.24 2.02
CA TYR A 103 8.51 -4.70 0.65
C TYR A 103 9.02 -3.25 0.59
N TRP A 104 8.55 -2.41 1.51
CA TRP A 104 8.97 -1.00 1.55
C TRP A 104 10.43 -0.84 1.95
N ARG A 105 10.91 -1.65 2.89
CA ARG A 105 12.32 -1.67 3.28
C ARG A 105 13.20 -2.00 2.07
N GLU A 106 12.84 -3.01 1.28
CA GLU A 106 13.56 -3.36 0.06
C GLU A 106 13.55 -2.19 -0.94
N MET A 107 12.38 -1.58 -1.19
CA MET A 107 12.26 -0.43 -2.08
C MET A 107 13.13 0.76 -1.66
N ILE A 108 13.12 1.09 -0.36
CA ILE A 108 13.90 2.19 0.21
C ILE A 108 15.40 1.89 0.06
N ILE A 109 15.84 0.69 0.43
CA ILE A 109 17.25 0.29 0.30
C ILE A 109 17.68 0.36 -1.17
N LYS A 110 16.86 -0.16 -2.10
CA LYS A 110 17.15 -0.15 -3.54
C LYS A 110 17.29 1.26 -4.10
N LYS A 111 16.51 2.22 -3.60
CA LYS A 111 16.57 3.64 -3.99
C LYS A 111 17.57 4.47 -3.18
N SER A 112 18.10 3.94 -2.08
CA SER A 112 19.06 4.65 -1.23
C SER A 112 20.36 4.92 -1.99
N ARG A 113 20.99 6.06 -1.69
CA ARG A 113 22.31 6.43 -2.24
C ARG A 113 23.39 5.39 -1.91
N TYR A 114 23.25 4.68 -0.78
CA TYR A 114 24.14 3.60 -0.39
C TYR A 114 24.15 2.44 -1.41
N ALA A 115 22.97 1.98 -1.85
CA ALA A 115 22.88 0.92 -2.85
C ALA A 115 23.39 1.37 -4.23
N LEU A 116 23.20 2.64 -4.59
CA LEU A 116 23.73 3.23 -5.81
C LEU A 116 25.27 3.32 -5.78
N ASN A 117 25.86 3.73 -4.65
CA ASN A 117 27.31 3.78 -4.47
C ASN A 117 27.96 2.39 -4.49
N LYS A 118 27.34 1.35 -3.90
CA LYS A 118 27.86 -0.02 -3.96
C LYS A 118 27.95 -0.56 -5.40
N LYS A 119 26.96 -0.25 -6.25
CA LYS A 119 26.99 -0.58 -7.69
C LYS A 119 28.08 0.21 -8.44
N ASN A 120 28.31 1.48 -8.09
CA ASN A 120 29.40 2.27 -8.68
C ASN A 120 30.78 1.78 -8.24
N ILE A 121 30.98 1.36 -6.99
CA ILE A 121 32.25 0.78 -6.52
C ILE A 121 32.56 -0.55 -7.24
N GLN A 122 31.54 -1.38 -7.52
CA GLN A 122 31.71 -2.60 -8.31
C GLN A 122 31.99 -2.34 -9.80
N ARG A 123 31.38 -1.30 -10.38
CA ARG A 123 31.66 -0.86 -11.76
C ARG A 123 33.02 -0.17 -11.91
N ASN A 124 33.49 0.50 -10.85
CA ASN A 124 34.78 1.16 -10.81
C ASN A 124 35.94 0.21 -10.43
N ARG A 125 35.75 -1.11 -10.52
CA ARG A 125 36.86 -2.08 -10.62
C ARG A 125 37.51 -2.09 -12.02
N CYS A 126 37.38 -0.99 -12.76
CA CYS A 126 38.22 -0.72 -13.92
C CYS A 126 39.53 -0.07 -13.47
N TRP A 127 40.41 -0.86 -12.86
CA TRP A 127 41.85 -0.83 -13.15
C TRP A 127 42.35 -2.27 -13.06
N ARG A 128 42.85 -2.74 -14.20
CA ARG A 128 43.52 -4.01 -14.43
C ARG A 128 44.45 -4.39 -13.26
N ALA A 129 44.12 -5.43 -12.51
CA ALA A 129 45.14 -6.33 -12.00
C ALA A 129 45.17 -7.54 -12.94
N LYS A 130 45.85 -7.39 -14.09
CA LYS A 130 46.41 -8.57 -14.76
C LYS A 130 47.52 -9.04 -13.83
N THR A 131 47.25 -10.06 -13.02
CA THR A 131 48.31 -10.83 -12.38
C THR A 131 49.20 -11.34 -13.51
N ILE A 132 50.39 -10.78 -13.59
CA ILE A 132 51.46 -11.21 -14.48
C ILE A 132 51.72 -12.68 -14.13
N ARG A 133 51.45 -13.60 -15.07
CA ARG A 133 52.08 -14.92 -15.04
C ARG A 133 53.58 -14.67 -15.18
N SER A 134 54.35 -14.80 -14.11
CA SER A 134 55.79 -15.05 -14.24
C SER A 134 56.01 -16.56 -14.28
N LYS A 135 56.94 -16.93 -15.16
CA LYS A 135 57.35 -18.27 -15.57
C LYS A 135 57.66 -19.20 -14.41
#